data_AF-A0ABD0NSG0-F1
#
_entry.id   AF-A0ABD0NSG0-F1
#
_cell.length_a   1.000
_cell.length_b   1.000
_cell.length_c   1.000
_cell.angle_alpha   90.00
_cell.angle_beta   90.00
_cell.angle_gamma   90.00
#
_symmetry.space_group_name_H-M   'P 1'
#
loop_
_entity.id
_entity.type
_entity.pdbx_description
1 polymer ?
#
loop_
_entity_poly.entity_id
_entity_poly.type
_entity_poly.pdbx_seq_one_letter_code
_entity_poly.pdbx_strand_id
1 'polypeptide(L)' 'CNVWFLGSVDLESLTGVQGVQKATTVIFSMDPPSTSTVVHFKVSAQGITLTDNQR' A
#
# COMPACT_ATOMS: atom_id res chain seq x y z
N CYS A 1 -2.97 -13.76 -3.42
CA CYS A 1 -3.68 -13.83 -2.12
C CYS A 1 -4.41 -12.51 -1.90
N ASN A 2 -5.44 -12.49 -1.05
CA ASN A 2 -6.17 -11.24 -0.77
C ASN A 2 -5.48 -10.49 0.38
N VAL A 3 -5.27 -9.18 0.19
CA VAL A 3 -4.65 -8.27 1.16
C VAL A 3 -5.44 -6.96 1.22
N TRP A 4 -5.22 -6.17 2.26
CA TRP A 4 -5.74 -4.80 2.34
C TRP A 4 -4.75 -3.82 1.71
N PHE A 5 -5.20 -3.08 0.70
CA PHE A 5 -4.52 -1.88 0.23
C PHE A 5 -4.90 -0.70 1.13
N LEU A 6 -3.92 -0.19 1.88
CA LEU A 6 -4.13 0.90 2.85
C LEU A 6 -3.93 2.29 2.22
N GLY A 7 -3.17 2.37 1.14
CA GLY A 7 -2.84 3.62 0.46
C GLY A 7 -1.46 3.58 -0.21
N SER A 8 -1.11 4.71 -0.81
CA SER A 8 0.22 4.97 -1.38
C SER A 8 0.72 6.32 -0.85
N VAL A 9 2.00 6.40 -0.50
CA VAL A 9 2.63 7.61 0.05
C VAL A 9 3.85 7.93 -0.80
N ASP A 10 3.98 9.19 -1.21
CA ASP A 10 5.20 9.66 -1.85
C ASP A 10 6.35 9.73 -0.83
N LEU A 11 7.46 9.07 -1.15
CA LEU A 11 8.62 8.92 -0.28
C LEU A 11 9.79 9.81 -0.70
N GLU A 12 9.67 10.53 -1.81
CA GLU A 12 10.75 11.34 -2.39
C GLU A 12 12.00 10.48 -2.66
N SER A 13 13.05 10.64 -1.85
CA SER A 13 14.31 9.88 -1.95
C SER A 13 14.47 8.79 -0.88
N LEU A 14 13.53 8.67 0.07
CA LEU A 14 13.62 7.66 1.13
C LEU A 14 13.38 6.27 0.56
N THR A 15 14.27 5.35 0.89
CA THR A 15 14.24 3.96 0.43
C THR A 15 14.38 2.97 1.59
N GLY A 16 14.15 1.68 1.32
CA GLY A 16 14.31 0.61 2.31
C GLY A 16 13.44 0.81 3.54
N VAL A 17 14.01 0.53 4.72
CA VAL A 17 13.28 0.57 6.01
C VAL A 17 12.73 1.97 6.33
N GLN A 18 13.47 3.02 5.99
CA GLN A 18 13.04 4.40 6.26
C GLN A 18 11.79 4.78 5.44
N GLY A 19 11.74 4.35 4.18
CA GLY A 19 10.57 4.54 3.33
C GLY A 19 9.34 3.83 3.88
N VAL A 20 9.49 2.57 4.30
CA VAL A 20 8.40 1.80 4.93
C VAL A 20 7.92 2.49 6.20
N GLN A 21 8.82 2.92 7.09
CA GLN A 21 8.47 3.61 8.34
C GLN A 21 7.72 4.93 8.10
N LYS A 22 8.15 5.76 7.13
CA LYS A 22 7.43 6.99 6.75
C LYS A 22 6.04 6.67 6.22
N ALA A 23 5.92 5.73 5.27
CA ALA A 23 4.63 5.36 4.69
C ALA A 23 3.65 4.85 5.75
N THR A 24 4.11 3.96 6.65
CA THR A 24 3.29 3.45 7.75
C THR A 24 2.83 4.56 8.68
N THR A 25 3.73 5.42 9.12
CA THR A 25 3.41 6.55 10.01
C THR A 25 2.38 7.48 9.39
N VAL A 26 2.58 7.87 8.13
CA VAL A 26 1.67 8.76 7.41
C VAL A 26 0.27 8.16 7.27
N ILE A 27 0.15 6.92 6.79
CA ILE A 27 -1.15 6.25 6.59
C ILE A 27 -1.94 6.15 7.90
N PHE A 28 -1.30 5.72 8.99
CA PHE A 28 -1.99 5.54 10.28
C PHE A 28 -2.24 6.84 11.03
N SER A 29 -1.63 7.95 10.61
CA SER A 29 -1.87 9.28 11.20
C SER A 29 -2.90 10.11 10.42
N MET A 30 -3.49 9.57 9.35
CA MET A 30 -4.52 10.28 8.58
C MET A 30 -5.80 10.45 9.40
N ASP A 31 -6.33 11.68 9.38
CA ASP A 31 -7.62 12.02 9.99
C ASP A 31 -8.47 12.80 8.96
N PRO A 32 -9.61 12.23 8.51
CA PRO A 32 -10.15 10.92 8.88
C PRO A 32 -9.28 9.75 8.37
N PRO A 33 -9.36 8.56 9.00
CA PRO A 33 -8.64 7.37 8.54
C PRO A 33 -8.95 7.02 7.08
N SER A 34 -7.94 6.59 6.31
CA SER A 34 -8.15 6.15 4.93
C SER A 34 -8.98 4.86 4.88
N THR A 35 -9.92 4.79 3.92
CA THR A 35 -10.66 3.55 3.66
C THR A 35 -9.74 2.53 2.97
N SER A 36 -9.59 1.36 3.57
CA SER A 36 -8.85 0.25 2.99
C SER A 36 -9.69 -0.54 1.99
N THR A 37 -9.08 -1.03 0.92
CA THR A 37 -9.74 -1.89 -0.09
C THR A 37 -9.09 -3.27 -0.12
N VAL A 38 -9.91 -4.33 -0.18
CA VAL A 38 -9.39 -5.70 -0.40
C VAL A 38 -8.96 -5.85 -1.86
N VAL A 39 -7.70 -6.18 -2.09
CA VAL A 39 -7.15 -6.44 -3.43
C VAL A 39 -6.59 -7.84 -3.52
N HIS A 40 -6.68 -8.45 -4.70
CA HIS A 40 -5.92 -9.64 -5.03
C HIS A 40 -4.48 -9.27 -5.38
N PHE A 41 -3.55 -9.65 -4.52
CA PHE A 41 -2.12 -9.48 -4.68
C PHE A 41 -1.52 -10.67 -5.43
N LYS A 42 -0.98 -10.41 -6.62
CA LYS A 42 -0.30 -11.41 -7.46
C LYS A 42 1.17 -11.01 -7.66
N VAL A 43 2.06 -11.97 -7.47
CA VAL A 43 3.50 -11.86 -7.77
C VAL A 43 3.83 -12.77 -8.95
N SER A 44 4.58 -12.26 -9.92
CA SER A 44 5.16 -13.04 -11.01
C SER A 44 6.55 -12.53 -11.37
N ALA A 45 7.22 -13.19 -12.32
CA ALA A 45 8.51 -12.74 -12.85
C ALA A 45 8.44 -11.36 -13.55
N GLN A 46 7.24 -10.91 -13.94
CA GLN A 46 7.00 -9.62 -14.57
C GLN A 46 6.73 -8.50 -13.55
N GLY A 47 6.53 -8.84 -12.27
CA GLY A 47 6.33 -7.87 -11.20
C GLY A 47 5.15 -8.19 -10.28
N ILE A 48 4.57 -7.14 -9.72
CA ILE A 48 3.46 -7.19 -8.77
C ILE A 48 2.22 -6.60 -9.44
N THR A 49 1.07 -7.27 -9.29
CA THR A 49 -0.23 -6.75 -9.74
C THR A 49 -1.20 -6.74 -8.57
N LEU A 50 -1.89 -5.62 -8.40
CA LEU A 50 -3.00 -5.44 -7.46
C LEU A 50 -4.29 -5.37 -8.27
N THR A 51 -5.23 -6.28 -8.03
CA THR A 51 -6.56 -6.25 -8.65
C THR A 51 -7.59 -5.94 -7.58
N ASP A 52 -8.37 -4.88 -7.76
CA ASP A 52 -9.54 -4.62 -6.93
C ASP A 52 -10.61 -5.66 -7.25
N ASN A 53 -11.03 -6.43 -6.24
CA ASN A 53 -12.02 -7.50 -6.40
C ASN A 53 -13.47 -7.01 -6.20
N GLN A 54 -13.68 -5.72 -5.90
CA GLN A 54 -15.00 -5.15 -5.61
C GLN A 54 -15.64 -4.43 -6.82
N ARG A 55 -15.14 -4.67 -8.04
CA ARG A 55 -15.79 -4.20 -9.28
C ARG A 55 -16.18 -5.34 -10.19
#